data_AF-A0A6H2BV30-F1
#
_entry.id   AF-A0A6H2BV30-F1
#
_cell.length_a   1.000
_cell.length_b   1.000
_cell.length_c   1.000
_cell.angle_alpha   90.00
_cell.angle_beta   90.00
_cell.angle_gamma   90.00
#
_symmetry.space_group_name_H-M   'P 1'
#
loop_
_entity.id
_entity.type
_entity.pdbx_description
1 polymer ?
#
loop_
_entity_poly.entity_id
_entity_poly.type
_entity_poly.pdbx_seq_one_letter_code
_entity_poly.pdbx_strand_id
1 'polypeptide(L)' 'MLIAITSQSNSVTSFGEITITKWKAANLIKPSIIKPVLTTISKELVIKKLGQLEEVNRQALQNLLQCILG' A
#
# COMPACT_ATOMS: atom_id res chain seq x y z
N MET A 1 -11.46 -6.37 -1.40
CA MET A 1 -10.03 -6.75 -1.47
C MET A 1 -9.21 -5.63 -0.86
N LEU A 2 -8.19 -5.98 -0.09
CA LEU A 2 -7.22 -5.06 0.50
C LEU A 2 -5.81 -5.52 0.14
N ILE A 3 -4.86 -4.60 0.24
CA ILE A 3 -3.43 -4.85 0.13
C ILE A 3 -2.74 -4.32 1.39
N ALA A 4 -1.72 -5.03 1.88
CA ALA A 4 -1.06 -4.66 3.13
C ALA A 4 -0.12 -3.45 2.97
N ILE A 5 -0.14 -2.55 3.95
CA ILE A 5 0.82 -1.45 4.12
C ILE A 5 1.58 -1.67 5.43
N THR A 6 2.91 -1.57 5.40
CA THR A 6 3.76 -1.72 6.59
C THR A 6 4.82 -0.64 6.66
N SER A 7 5.12 -0.16 7.87
CA SER A 7 6.25 0.74 8.12
C SER A 7 7.59 0.01 8.29
N GLN A 8 7.59 -1.32 8.18
CA GLN A 8 8.80 -2.14 8.17
C GLN A 8 9.33 -2.24 6.74
N SER A 9 10.12 -1.25 6.33
CA SER A 9 10.83 -1.27 5.05
C SER A 9 12.22 -1.89 5.23
N ASN A 10 12.53 -2.93 4.47
CA ASN A 10 13.93 -3.33 4.26
C ASN A 10 14.61 -2.29 3.35
N SER A 11 15.92 -2.15 3.46
CA SER A 11 16.72 -1.24 2.62
C SER A 11 16.65 -1.57 1.12
N VAL A 12 16.25 -2.80 0.78
CA VAL A 12 16.02 -3.26 -0.60
C VAL A 12 14.53 -3.51 -0.80
N THR A 13 13.95 -2.78 -1.74
CA THR A 13 12.55 -2.97 -2.18
C THR A 13 12.49 -4.25 -3.01
N SER A 14 11.75 -5.25 -2.53
CA SER A 14 11.61 -6.53 -3.23
C SER A 14 10.62 -6.42 -4.39
N PHE A 15 10.61 -7.40 -5.29
CA PHE A 15 9.61 -7.44 -6.37
C PHE A 15 8.21 -7.30 -5.81
N GLY A 16 7.43 -6.41 -6.40
CA GLY A 16 6.06 -6.13 -6.00
C GLY A 16 5.90 -5.22 -4.78
N GLU A 17 6.97 -4.66 -4.24
CA GLU A 17 6.90 -3.66 -3.18
C GLU A 17 6.93 -2.23 -3.74
N ILE A 18 6.10 -1.35 -3.16
CA ILE A 18 6.06 0.07 -3.55
C ILE A 18 6.34 0.94 -2.32
N THR A 19 7.32 1.82 -2.44
CA THR A 19 7.61 2.82 -1.41
C THR A 19 6.63 3.99 -1.46
N ILE A 20 6.00 4.30 -0.32
CA ILE A 20 5.13 5.48 -0.17
C ILE A 20 6.03 6.66 0.24
N THR A 21 6.52 7.40 -0.75
CA THR A 21 7.46 8.52 -0.56
C THR A 21 6.83 9.69 0.21
N LYS A 22 5.57 10.02 -0.10
CA LYS A 22 4.82 11.11 0.56
C LYS A 22 3.85 10.60 1.63
N TRP A 23 4.36 9.74 2.52
CA TRP A 23 3.58 9.12 3.59
C TRP A 23 2.85 10.13 4.49
N LYS A 24 3.42 11.33 4.73
CA LYS A 24 2.77 12.40 5.49
C LYS A 24 1.50 12.92 4.80
N ALA A 25 1.55 13.15 3.49
CA ALA A 25 0.40 13.62 2.71
C ALA A 25 -0.70 12.54 2.64
N ALA A 26 -0.30 11.27 2.70
CA ALA A 26 -1.21 10.14 2.82
C ALA A 26 -1.77 9.91 4.24
N ASN A 27 -1.47 10.81 5.19
CA ASN A 27 -1.84 10.72 6.61
C ASN A 27 -1.36 9.43 7.30
N LEU A 28 -0.22 8.89 6.86
CA LEU A 28 0.46 7.79 7.54
C LEU A 28 1.36 8.35 8.65
N ILE A 29 1.52 7.58 9.73
CA ILE A 29 2.31 8.00 10.89
C ILE A 29 3.82 7.86 10.62
N LYS A 30 4.22 6.98 9.71
CA LYS A 30 5.62 6.65 9.40
C LYS A 30 5.83 6.39 7.91
N PRO A 31 7.07 6.53 7.39
CA PRO A 31 7.44 5.98 6.09
C PRO A 31 6.98 4.53 5.98
N SER A 32 6.33 4.18 4.88
CA SER A 32 5.69 2.88 4.72
C SER A 32 5.81 2.37 3.30
N ILE A 33 5.67 1.05 3.16
CA ILE A 33 5.68 0.34 1.88
C ILE A 33 4.39 -0.44 1.70
N ILE A 34 3.93 -0.54 0.45
CA ILE A 34 2.87 -1.46 0.05
C ILE A 34 3.52 -2.82 -0.22
N LYS A 35 2.99 -3.88 0.41
CA LYS A 35 3.43 -5.27 0.20
C LYS A 35 2.50 -5.94 -0.82
N PRO A 36 2.99 -6.82 -1.71
CA PRO A 36 2.16 -7.55 -2.68
C PRO A 36 1.36 -8.70 -2.03
N VAL A 37 0.74 -8.44 -0.88
CA VAL A 37 -0.09 -9.39 -0.14
C VAL A 37 -1.54 -8.93 -0.25
N LEU A 38 -2.31 -9.66 -1.05
CA LEU A 38 -3.74 -9.40 -1.27
C LEU A 38 -4.58 -10.27 -0.36
N THR A 39 -5.63 -9.68 0.21
CA THR A 39 -6.60 -10.43 1.01
C THR A 39 -8.00 -9.85 0.86
N THR A 40 -9.01 -10.64 1.21
CA THR A 40 -10.40 -10.22 1.30
C THR A 40 -10.84 -10.32 2.75
N ILE A 41 -11.40 -9.24 3.28
CA ILE A 41 -11.94 -9.20 4.64
C ILE A 41 -13.40 -8.75 4.61
N SER A 42 -14.15 -9.06 5.66
CA SER A 42 -15.49 -8.49 5.85
C SER A 42 -15.41 -6.99 6.16
N LYS A 43 -16.40 -6.22 5.69
CA LYS A 43 -16.44 -4.76 5.90
C LYS A 43 -16.55 -4.37 7.37
N GLU A 44 -17.18 -5.22 8.21
CA GLU A 44 -17.29 -4.95 9.65
C GLU A 44 -15.94 -4.96 10.40
N LEU A 45 -14.89 -5.55 9.81
CA LEU A 45 -13.54 -5.54 10.37
C LEU A 45 -12.80 -4.20 10.11
N VAL A 46 -13.38 -3.28 9.33
CA VAL A 46 -12.78 -1.97 9.05
C VAL A 46 -13.14 -0.98 10.16
N ILE A 47 -12.16 -0.64 10.99
CA ILE A 47 -12.35 0.26 12.14
C ILE A 47 -12.55 1.72 11.69
N LYS A 48 -11.65 2.25 10.85
CA LYS A 48 -11.71 3.62 10.33
C LYS A 48 -10.78 3.85 9.13
N LYS A 49 -11.06 4.88 8.33
CA LYS A 49 -10.13 5.39 7.30
C LYS A 49 -9.00 6.16 7.97
N LEU A 50 -7.75 5.79 7.69
CA LEU A 50 -6.56 6.50 8.20
C LEU A 50 -6.12 7.63 7.27
N GLY A 51 -6.25 7.45 5.96
CA GLY A 51 -5.77 8.41 4.98
C GLY A 51 -6.11 8.00 3.56
N GLN A 52 -5.39 8.56 2.60
CA GLN A 52 -5.59 8.31 1.18
C GLN A 52 -4.24 8.36 0.46
N LEU A 53 -3.98 7.38 -0.40
CA LEU A 53 -2.80 7.41 -1.25
C LEU A 53 -2.91 8.56 -2.26
N GLU A 54 -1.80 9.26 -2.50
CA GLU A 54 -1.69 10.21 -3.59
C GLU A 54 -1.77 9.49 -4.95
N GLU A 55 -2.16 10.23 -5.99
CA GLU A 55 -2.33 9.70 -7.35
C GLU A 55 -1.07 8.99 -7.88
N VAL A 56 0.13 9.49 -7.57
CA VAL A 56 1.39 8.83 -7.98
C VAL A 56 1.50 7.42 -7.38
N ASN A 57 1.20 7.26 -6.09
CA ASN A 57 1.23 5.96 -5.44
C ASN A 57 0.04 5.08 -5.87
N ARG A 58 -1.11 5.69 -6.18
CA ARG A 58 -2.29 5.00 -6.72
C ARG A 58 -1.99 4.40 -8.09
N GLN A 59 -1.35 5.15 -8.98
CA GLN A 59 -0.96 4.68 -10.30
C GLN A 59 0.10 3.57 -10.22
N ALA A 60 1.11 3.72 -9.36
CA ALA A 60 2.11 2.68 -9.12
C ALA A 60 1.46 1.38 -8.61
N LEU A 61 0.48 1.51 -7.70
CA LEU A 61 -0.29 0.37 -7.20
C LEU A 61 -1.12 -0.29 -8.31
N GLN A 62 -1.77 0.48 -9.18
CA GLN A 62 -2.53 -0.09 -10.31
C GLN A 62 -1.63 -0.87 -11.27
N ASN A 63 -0.46 -0.32 -11.62
CA ASN A 63 0.51 -1.01 -12.48
C ASN A 63 1.02 -2.29 -11.82
N LEU A 64 1.27 -2.25 -10.51
CA LEU A 64 1.64 -3.44 -9.74
C LEU A 64 0.53 -4.49 -9.77
N LEU A 65 -0.73 -4.08 -9.55
CA LEU A 65 -1.87 -5.00 -9.56
C LEU A 65 -2.00 -5.68 -10.93
N GLN A 66 -1.84 -4.95 -12.03
CA GLN A 66 -1.78 -5.54 -13.38
C GLN A 66 -0.61 -6.52 -13.52
N CYS A 67 0.56 -6.19 -12.97
CA CYS A 67 1.73 -7.07 -13.05
C CYS A 67 1.55 -8.39 -12.26
N ILE A 68 0.91 -8.35 -11.08
CA ILE A 68 0.76 -9.54 -10.22
C ILE A 68 -0.50 -10.36 -10.49
N LEU A 69 -1.53 -9.75 -11.09
CA LEU A 69 -2.80 -10.43 -11.41
C LEU A 69 -2.90 -10.88 -12.87
N GLY A 70 -2.05 -10.35 -13.76
CA GLY A 70 -2.17 -10.54 -15.21
C GLY A 70 -3.29 -9.70 -15.82
#